data_AF-A0A7G6DYJ0-F1
#
_entry.id   AF-A0A7G6DYJ0-F1
#
_cell.length_a   1.000
_cell.length_b   1.000
_cell.length_c   1.000
_cell.angle_alpha   90.00
_cell.angle_beta   90.00
_cell.angle_gamma   90.00
#
_symmetry.space_group_name_H-M   'P 1'
#
loop_
_entity.id
_entity.type
_entity.pdbx_description
1 polymer ?
#
loop_
_entity_poly.entity_id
_entity_poly.type
_entity_poly.pdbx_seq_one_letter_code
_entity_poly.pdbx_strand_id
1 'polypeptide(L)'
;MMQGFKLTMSAIKMINKYLLSVILILISIIVFFNVPFNILKHVDNNNITDNKPPLNEPHYDNMNLKLVVPTVPSEVFMSPESVMKSYLEAEKKRDWLMTYALLQVPQDISIEQYCKEMNEYNGQLLDYKIEGVKIIESKDMAVVYVTYNYTVGDKKFLEIKEPFSCIKIDGLWKVRWLPRQ
;
A
#
# COMPACT_ATOMS: atom_id res chain seq x y z
N MET A 1 -44.02 34.42 -11.18
CA MET A 1 -42.93 34.08 -12.12
C MET A 1 -41.56 33.96 -11.43
N MET A 2 -41.45 33.34 -10.23
CA MET A 2 -40.19 33.34 -9.45
C MET A 2 -39.87 32.04 -8.66
N GLN A 3 -40.50 30.90 -8.99
CA GLN A 3 -40.15 29.60 -8.37
C GLN A 3 -39.39 28.65 -9.31
N GLY A 4 -39.51 28.79 -10.63
CA GLY A 4 -38.82 27.93 -11.61
C GLY A 4 -37.31 28.18 -11.76
N PHE A 5 -36.82 29.38 -11.43
CA PHE A 5 -35.41 29.76 -11.65
C PHE A 5 -34.45 29.29 -10.54
N LYS A 6 -34.94 29.03 -9.31
CA LYS A 6 -34.08 28.57 -8.20
C LYS A 6 -33.71 27.09 -8.30
N LEU A 7 -34.60 26.25 -8.86
CA LEU A 7 -34.36 24.81 -9.04
C LEU A 7 -33.32 24.53 -10.14
N THR A 8 -33.36 25.26 -11.24
CA THR A 8 -32.42 25.10 -12.35
C THR A 8 -31.00 25.53 -11.97
N MET A 9 -30.86 26.61 -11.21
CA MET A 9 -29.54 27.12 -10.78
C MET A 9 -28.85 26.21 -9.75
N SER A 10 -29.63 25.50 -8.91
CA SER A 10 -29.12 24.49 -7.97
C SER A 10 -28.69 23.20 -8.67
N ALA A 11 -29.48 22.72 -9.64
CA ALA A 11 -29.15 21.54 -10.45
C ALA A 11 -27.88 21.77 -11.32
N ILE A 12 -27.74 22.95 -11.94
CA ILE A 12 -26.55 23.31 -12.74
C ILE A 12 -25.29 23.37 -11.86
N LYS A 13 -25.40 23.87 -10.62
CA LYS A 13 -24.28 23.86 -9.65
C LYS A 13 -23.89 22.45 -9.21
N MET A 14 -24.87 21.56 -8.99
CA MET A 14 -24.58 20.16 -8.66
C MET A 14 -23.94 19.43 -9.84
N ILE A 15 -24.48 19.56 -11.06
CA ILE A 15 -23.91 18.94 -12.27
C ILE A 15 -22.45 19.39 -12.48
N ASN A 16 -22.15 20.68 -12.30
CA ASN A 16 -20.78 21.18 -12.37
C ASN A 16 -19.86 20.58 -11.30
N LYS A 17 -20.35 20.34 -10.07
CA LYS A 17 -19.53 19.76 -9.00
C LYS A 17 -19.20 18.28 -9.27
N TYR A 18 -20.16 17.52 -9.79
CA TYR A 18 -19.94 16.12 -10.16
C TYR A 18 -19.07 16.00 -11.41
N LEU A 19 -19.26 16.86 -12.41
CA LEU A 19 -18.41 16.91 -13.60
C LEU A 19 -16.96 17.26 -13.24
N LEU A 20 -16.74 18.23 -12.34
CA LEU A 20 -15.41 18.59 -11.85
C LEU A 20 -14.76 17.42 -11.08
N SER A 21 -15.54 16.69 -10.29
CA SER A 21 -15.04 15.52 -9.54
C SER A 21 -14.66 14.36 -10.48
N VAL A 22 -15.46 14.11 -11.53
CA VAL A 22 -15.16 13.09 -12.55
C VAL A 22 -13.94 13.48 -13.38
N ILE A 23 -13.80 14.77 -13.75
CA ILE A 23 -12.60 15.28 -14.44
C ILE A 23 -11.35 15.13 -13.55
N LEU A 24 -11.43 15.43 -12.25
CA LEU A 24 -10.31 15.26 -11.33
C LEU A 24 -9.93 13.79 -11.16
N ILE A 25 -10.90 12.88 -11.08
CA ILE A 25 -10.66 11.43 -11.03
C ILE A 25 -9.99 10.96 -12.33
N LEU A 26 -10.47 11.42 -13.49
CA LEU A 26 -9.88 11.08 -14.79
C LEU A 26 -8.46 11.65 -14.94
N ILE A 27 -8.19 12.88 -14.48
CA ILE A 27 -6.84 13.46 -14.48
C ILE A 27 -5.91 12.67 -13.56
N SER A 28 -6.37 12.24 -12.38
CA SER A 28 -5.57 11.38 -11.49
C SER A 28 -5.24 10.04 -12.15
N ILE A 29 -6.19 9.42 -12.85
CA ILE A 29 -5.96 8.17 -13.61
C ILE A 29 -4.95 8.44 -14.74
N ILE A 30 -5.12 9.51 -15.51
CA ILE A 30 -4.21 9.87 -16.61
C ILE A 30 -2.79 10.14 -16.09
N VAL A 31 -2.62 10.81 -14.94
CA VAL A 31 -1.30 11.09 -14.35
C VAL A 31 -0.63 9.82 -13.81
N PHE A 32 -1.39 8.88 -13.24
CA PHE A 32 -0.84 7.60 -12.79
C PHE A 32 -0.49 6.64 -13.94
N PHE A 33 -1.23 6.67 -15.05
CA PHE A 33 -0.95 5.83 -16.22
C PHE A 33 -0.07 6.49 -17.31
N ASN A 34 0.15 7.81 -17.28
CA ASN A 34 1.07 8.54 -18.19
C ASN A 34 2.37 9.03 -17.53
N VAL A 35 2.79 8.49 -16.38
CA VAL A 35 4.23 8.56 -16.08
C VAL A 35 4.92 7.74 -17.17
N PRO A 36 5.72 8.36 -18.05
CA PRO A 36 6.20 7.69 -19.24
C PRO A 36 7.18 6.59 -18.83
N PHE A 37 6.81 5.35 -19.14
CA PHE A 37 7.70 4.20 -19.33
C PHE A 37 8.63 4.45 -20.54
N ASN A 38 9.35 5.57 -20.51
CA ASN A 38 10.14 6.04 -21.64
C ASN A 38 11.48 6.60 -21.15
N ILE A 39 12.28 5.73 -20.55
CA ILE A 39 13.75 5.85 -20.59
C ILE A 39 14.29 4.45 -20.88
N LEU A 40 14.12 4.00 -22.13
CA LEU A 40 14.95 2.95 -22.69
C LEU A 40 15.33 3.33 -24.12
N LYS A 41 16.44 4.08 -24.25
CA LYS A 41 17.44 4.05 -25.33
C LYS A 41 18.35 5.29 -25.24
N HIS A 42 19.56 5.13 -24.74
CA HIS A 42 20.74 4.92 -25.57
C HIS A 42 21.93 4.54 -24.68
N VAL A 43 22.67 3.54 -25.12
CA VAL A 43 23.94 3.07 -24.54
C VAL A 43 25.02 4.09 -24.84
N ASP A 44 25.89 4.35 -23.86
CA ASP A 44 27.32 4.50 -24.10
C ASP A 44 28.10 3.82 -22.96
N ASN A 45 28.90 2.83 -23.37
CA ASN A 45 29.91 2.16 -22.56
C ASN A 45 30.92 3.19 -22.06
N ASN A 46 31.21 3.21 -20.76
CA ASN A 46 32.56 3.49 -20.28
C ASN A 46 32.81 2.81 -18.93
N ASN A 47 33.82 1.94 -18.94
CA ASN A 47 34.50 1.26 -17.85
C ASN A 47 34.31 1.89 -16.46
N ILE A 48 33.66 1.18 -15.54
CA ILE A 48 34.05 1.16 -14.13
C ILE A 48 33.95 -0.29 -13.64
N THR A 49 35.11 -0.90 -13.46
CA THR A 49 35.28 -2.11 -12.67
C THR A 49 35.01 -1.76 -11.21
N ASP A 50 33.93 -2.26 -10.63
CA ASP A 50 33.77 -2.27 -9.18
C ASP A 50 33.11 -3.55 -8.71
N ASN A 51 33.81 -4.21 -7.79
CA ASN A 51 33.47 -5.49 -7.18
C ASN A 51 32.11 -5.43 -6.50
N LYS A 52 31.04 -5.89 -7.17
CA LYS A 52 29.77 -6.20 -6.53
C LYS A 52 29.90 -7.58 -5.87
N PRO A 53 29.65 -7.74 -4.56
CA PRO A 53 29.50 -9.07 -3.99
C PRO A 53 28.32 -9.77 -4.69
N PRO A 54 28.37 -11.09 -4.91
CA PRO A 54 27.32 -11.78 -5.64
C PRO A 54 26.00 -11.54 -4.92
N LEU A 55 25.01 -11.08 -5.70
CA LEU A 55 23.62 -11.11 -5.28
C LEU A 55 23.29 -12.60 -5.13
N ASN A 56 23.20 -13.11 -3.90
CA ASN A 56 22.65 -14.42 -3.66
C ASN A 56 21.16 -14.34 -4.05
N GLU A 57 20.88 -14.58 -5.32
CA GLU A 57 19.53 -14.87 -5.78
C GLU A 57 19.11 -16.18 -5.09
N PRO A 58 18.05 -16.18 -4.27
CA PRO A 58 17.44 -17.44 -3.91
C PRO A 58 16.78 -18.00 -5.18
N HIS A 59 17.45 -18.98 -5.79
CA HIS A 59 16.93 -19.78 -6.89
C HIS A 59 15.79 -20.64 -6.33
N TYR A 60 14.55 -20.18 -6.48
CA TYR A 60 13.36 -20.96 -6.13
C TYR A 60 13.00 -21.89 -7.30
N ASP A 61 13.88 -22.86 -7.58
CA ASP A 61 13.56 -23.94 -8.51
C ASP A 61 12.46 -24.82 -7.91
N ASN A 62 11.28 -24.79 -8.52
CA ASN A 62 10.24 -25.83 -8.42
C ASN A 62 9.99 -26.40 -7.02
N MET A 63 9.87 -25.55 -6.01
CA MET A 63 9.24 -25.98 -4.78
C MET A 63 7.73 -26.00 -4.99
N ASN A 64 7.17 -27.20 -4.98
CA ASN A 64 5.78 -27.47 -4.58
C ASN A 64 5.61 -27.05 -3.10
N LEU A 65 5.80 -25.77 -2.82
CA LEU A 65 5.53 -25.14 -1.54
C LEU A 65 4.02 -25.09 -1.46
N LYS A 66 3.43 -26.02 -0.71
CA LYS A 66 2.21 -25.68 0.03
C LYS A 66 2.59 -24.46 0.86
N LEU A 67 2.34 -23.26 0.34
CA LEU A 67 2.49 -22.00 1.05
C LEU A 67 1.46 -22.01 2.17
N VAL A 68 1.85 -22.61 3.29
CA VAL A 68 1.08 -22.58 4.52
C VAL A 68 1.14 -21.14 5.01
N VAL A 69 -0.03 -20.51 5.12
CA VAL A 69 -0.15 -19.18 5.75
C VAL A 69 0.52 -19.28 7.13
N PRO A 70 1.46 -18.38 7.44
CA PRO A 70 2.28 -18.48 8.63
C PRO A 70 1.37 -18.40 9.85
N THR A 71 1.64 -19.22 10.85
CA THR A 71 0.93 -19.17 12.12
C THR A 71 1.29 -17.86 12.81
N VAL A 72 0.43 -16.86 12.68
CA VAL A 72 0.60 -15.57 13.36
C VAL A 72 0.04 -15.69 14.78
N PRO A 73 0.78 -15.28 15.83
CA PRO A 73 0.27 -15.31 17.20
C PRO A 73 -1.04 -14.52 17.33
N SER A 74 -2.01 -15.07 18.05
CA SER A 74 -3.33 -14.43 18.24
C SER A 74 -3.24 -13.01 18.82
N GLU A 75 -2.22 -12.75 19.64
CA GLU A 75 -1.97 -11.44 20.26
C GLU A 75 -1.75 -10.30 19.26
N VAL A 76 -1.22 -10.64 18.07
CA VAL A 76 -1.01 -9.67 16.98
C VAL A 76 -2.33 -9.09 16.50
N PHE A 77 -3.38 -9.91 16.46
CA PHE A 77 -4.68 -9.52 15.93
C PHE A 77 -5.62 -8.87 16.95
N MET A 78 -5.16 -8.66 18.19
CA MET A 78 -6.02 -8.18 19.29
C MET A 78 -6.33 -6.68 19.23
N SER A 79 -5.45 -5.86 18.62
CA SER A 79 -5.66 -4.42 18.51
C SER A 79 -5.15 -3.84 17.18
N PRO A 80 -5.69 -2.68 16.72
CA PRO A 80 -5.20 -2.00 15.52
C PRO A 80 -3.72 -1.62 15.61
N GLU A 81 -3.25 -1.25 16.80
CA GLU A 81 -1.84 -0.91 17.04
C GLU A 81 -0.93 -2.13 16.90
N SER A 82 -1.34 -3.26 17.50
CA SER A 82 -0.58 -4.52 17.48
C SER A 82 -0.44 -5.03 16.05
N VAL A 83 -1.54 -5.11 15.29
CA VAL A 83 -1.50 -5.57 13.90
C VAL A 83 -0.67 -4.64 13.01
N MET A 84 -0.79 -3.31 13.20
CA MET A 84 -0.02 -2.33 12.43
C MET A 84 1.48 -2.47 12.72
N LYS A 85 1.85 -2.59 13.99
CA LYS A 85 3.25 -2.80 14.40
C LYS A 85 3.81 -4.07 13.77
N SER A 86 3.10 -5.19 13.87
CA SER A 86 3.53 -6.45 13.25
C SER A 86 3.62 -6.35 11.73
N TYR A 87 2.71 -5.62 11.08
CA TYR A 87 2.74 -5.39 9.64
C TYR A 87 3.99 -4.60 9.23
N LEU A 88 4.28 -3.49 9.92
CA LEU A 88 5.45 -2.66 9.63
C LEU A 88 6.77 -3.41 9.93
N GLU A 89 6.82 -4.22 10.99
CA GLU A 89 7.96 -5.10 11.26
C GLU A 89 8.18 -6.15 10.16
N ALA A 90 7.11 -6.76 9.67
CA ALA A 90 7.17 -7.71 8.57
C ALA A 90 7.62 -7.03 7.27
N GLU A 91 7.09 -5.84 6.96
CA GLU A 91 7.46 -5.06 5.78
C GLU A 91 8.94 -4.65 5.82
N LYS A 92 9.42 -4.15 6.96
CA LYS A 92 10.83 -3.79 7.19
C LYS A 92 11.78 -4.99 7.02
N LYS A 93 11.34 -6.19 7.40
CA LYS A 93 12.09 -7.45 7.27
C LYS A 93 11.93 -8.12 5.91
N ARG A 94 11.07 -7.60 5.04
CA ARG A 94 10.67 -8.23 3.77
C ARG A 94 10.05 -9.63 3.95
N ASP A 95 9.33 -9.83 5.05
CA ASP A 95 8.56 -11.05 5.31
C ASP A 95 7.18 -10.94 4.64
N TRP A 96 7.15 -11.17 3.32
CA TRP A 96 5.94 -11.01 2.50
C TRP A 96 4.84 -11.99 2.83
N LEU A 97 5.22 -13.14 3.37
CA LEU A 97 4.27 -14.13 3.82
C LEU A 97 3.49 -13.62 5.05
N MET A 98 4.20 -13.00 6.00
CA MET A 98 3.60 -12.37 7.16
C MET A 98 2.80 -11.11 6.78
N THR A 99 3.31 -10.25 5.88
CA THR A 99 2.53 -9.07 5.45
C THR A 99 1.21 -9.47 4.79
N TYR A 100 1.21 -10.50 3.94
CA TYR A 100 -0.02 -11.05 3.33
C TYR A 100 -1.03 -11.49 4.39
N ALA A 101 -0.59 -12.18 5.44
CA ALA A 101 -1.47 -12.66 6.51
C ALA A 101 -2.13 -11.51 7.29
N LEU A 102 -1.38 -10.42 7.51
CA LEU A 102 -1.79 -9.23 8.26
C LEU A 102 -2.65 -8.26 7.45
N LEU A 103 -2.59 -8.33 6.11
CA LEU A 103 -3.37 -7.50 5.21
C LEU A 103 -4.77 -8.08 4.94
N GLN A 104 -5.73 -7.19 4.72
CA GLN A 104 -6.99 -7.47 4.03
C GLN A 104 -6.71 -7.55 2.53
N VAL A 105 -6.06 -8.62 2.08
CA VAL A 105 -5.77 -8.84 0.67
C VAL A 105 -7.07 -9.16 -0.09
N PRO A 106 -7.31 -8.58 -1.28
CA PRO A 106 -8.40 -8.98 -2.17
C PRO A 106 -8.40 -10.48 -2.46
N GLN A 107 -9.59 -11.10 -2.57
CA GLN A 107 -9.73 -12.55 -2.71
C GLN A 107 -9.18 -13.10 -4.04
N ASP A 108 -9.01 -12.24 -5.03
CA ASP A 108 -8.48 -12.55 -6.36
C ASP A 108 -6.94 -12.54 -6.42
N ILE A 109 -6.26 -12.04 -5.38
CA ILE A 109 -4.80 -12.05 -5.29
C ILE A 109 -4.36 -13.26 -4.47
N SER A 110 -3.63 -14.17 -5.11
CA SER A 110 -3.01 -15.30 -4.41
C SER A 110 -1.78 -14.89 -3.62
N ILE A 111 -1.41 -15.69 -2.62
CA ILE A 111 -0.19 -15.47 -1.83
C ILE A 111 1.08 -15.56 -2.69
N GLU A 112 1.09 -16.43 -3.70
CA GLU A 112 2.19 -16.59 -4.66
C GLU A 112 2.35 -15.34 -5.50
N GLN A 113 1.25 -14.83 -6.04
CA GLN A 113 1.23 -13.60 -6.82
C GLN A 113 1.70 -12.41 -5.96
N TYR A 114 1.17 -12.27 -4.74
CA TYR A 114 1.57 -11.22 -3.81
C TYR A 114 3.09 -11.24 -3.53
N CYS A 115 3.62 -12.40 -3.14
CA CYS A 115 5.04 -12.54 -2.83
C CYS A 115 5.91 -12.25 -4.04
N LYS A 116 5.49 -12.67 -5.24
CA LYS A 116 6.19 -12.35 -6.49
C LYS A 116 6.25 -10.84 -6.72
N GLU A 117 5.12 -10.16 -6.68
CA GLU A 117 5.03 -8.71 -6.89
C GLU A 117 5.85 -7.92 -5.84
N MET A 118 5.82 -8.32 -4.57
CA MET A 118 6.57 -7.67 -3.49
C MET A 118 8.10 -7.95 -3.55
N ASN A 119 8.52 -9.06 -4.14
CA ASN A 119 9.93 -9.34 -4.39
C ASN A 119 10.50 -8.47 -5.51
N GLU A 120 9.70 -8.18 -6.53
CA GLU A 120 10.05 -7.29 -7.64
C GLU A 120 9.99 -5.80 -7.23
N TYR A 121 9.26 -5.48 -6.16
CA TYR A 121 9.20 -4.14 -5.61
C TYR A 121 10.55 -3.70 -5.03
N ASN A 122 11.07 -2.58 -5.55
CA ASN A 122 12.33 -1.97 -5.12
C ASN A 122 12.15 -0.99 -3.94
N GLY A 123 11.02 -1.09 -3.26
CA GLY A 123 10.70 -0.36 -2.06
C GLY A 123 11.25 -1.01 -0.80
N GLN A 124 11.72 -0.22 0.16
CA GLN A 124 12.07 -0.74 1.48
C GLN A 124 11.70 0.24 2.59
N LEU A 125 10.97 -0.26 3.59
CA LEU A 125 10.73 0.42 4.85
C LEU A 125 12.02 0.40 5.68
N LEU A 126 12.52 1.59 6.02
CA LEU A 126 13.74 1.71 6.82
C LEU A 126 13.43 1.78 8.31
N ASP A 127 12.49 2.64 8.67
CA ASP A 127 12.08 2.86 10.05
C ASP A 127 10.68 3.44 10.14
N TYR A 128 10.04 3.27 11.29
CA TYR A 128 8.69 3.76 11.52
C TYR A 128 8.45 4.11 12.98
N LYS A 129 7.40 4.90 13.20
CA LYS A 129 6.85 5.25 14.50
C LYS A 129 5.33 5.31 14.39
N ILE A 130 4.64 4.61 15.30
CA ILE A 130 3.20 4.76 15.48
C ILE A 130 2.97 5.99 16.36
N GLU A 131 2.26 6.98 15.84
CA GLU A 131 1.96 8.24 16.53
C GLU A 131 0.67 8.15 17.36
N GLY A 132 -0.25 7.26 16.98
CA GLY A 132 -1.48 7.02 17.73
C GLY A 132 -2.53 6.25 16.95
N VAL A 133 -3.61 5.90 17.64
CA VAL A 133 -4.74 5.14 17.10
C VAL A 133 -6.05 5.86 17.39
N LYS A 134 -6.92 5.93 16.38
CA LYS A 134 -8.29 6.42 16.48
C LYS A 134 -9.26 5.31 16.07
N ILE A 135 -10.01 4.77 17.02
CA ILE A 135 -11.09 3.80 16.74
C ILE A 135 -12.30 4.56 16.17
N ILE A 136 -12.88 4.04 15.09
CA ILE A 136 -14.06 4.63 14.43
C ILE A 136 -15.34 3.97 14.97
N GLU A 137 -16.44 4.72 14.96
CA GLU A 137 -17.76 4.46 15.58
C GLU A 137 -18.31 3.02 15.47
N SER A 138 -17.94 2.26 14.43
CA SER A 138 -18.36 0.86 14.25
C SER A 138 -17.60 -0.15 15.13
N LYS A 139 -16.55 0.24 15.87
CA LYS A 139 -15.63 -0.63 16.65
C LYS A 139 -14.88 -1.72 15.86
N ASP A 140 -15.20 -1.87 14.58
CA ASP A 140 -14.57 -2.82 13.65
C ASP A 140 -13.64 -2.12 12.65
N MET A 141 -13.46 -0.80 12.79
CA MET A 141 -12.52 0.00 12.01
C MET A 141 -11.70 0.91 12.91
N ALA A 142 -10.45 1.13 12.54
CA ALA A 142 -9.56 2.06 13.23
C ALA A 142 -8.60 2.72 12.23
N VAL A 143 -8.16 3.92 12.57
CA VAL A 143 -7.09 4.62 11.87
C VAL A 143 -5.86 4.63 12.76
N VAL A 144 -4.72 4.20 12.23
CA VAL A 144 -3.42 4.24 12.89
C VAL A 144 -2.57 5.27 12.17
N TYR A 145 -2.07 6.27 12.90
CA TYR A 145 -1.20 7.31 12.35
C TYR A 145 0.24 6.84 12.45
N VAL A 146 0.93 6.79 11.31
CA VAL A 146 2.30 6.28 11.22
C VAL A 146 3.19 7.33 10.57
N THR A 147 4.34 7.58 11.19
CA THR A 147 5.48 8.28 10.58
C THR A 147 6.49 7.24 10.14
N TYR A 148 6.97 7.27 8.90
CA TYR A 148 7.95 6.30 8.41
C TYR A 148 8.96 6.86 7.41
N ASN A 149 10.08 6.17 7.31
CA ASN A 149 11.16 6.43 6.36
C ASN A 149 11.23 5.27 5.36
N TYR A 150 11.33 5.59 4.07
CA TYR A 150 11.22 4.61 3.00
C TYR A 150 12.29 4.84 1.92
N THR A 151 12.67 3.81 1.19
CA THR A 151 13.48 3.95 -0.04
C THR A 151 12.76 3.37 -1.23
N VAL A 152 12.91 3.98 -2.41
CA VAL A 152 12.43 3.42 -3.68
C VAL A 152 13.59 3.51 -4.68
N GLY A 153 14.21 2.37 -4.99
CA GLY A 153 15.51 2.34 -5.64
C GLY A 153 16.54 3.13 -4.83
N ASP A 154 17.29 4.02 -5.47
CA ASP A 154 18.33 4.83 -4.80
C ASP A 154 17.79 6.06 -4.06
N LYS A 155 16.48 6.31 -4.15
CA LYS A 155 15.85 7.49 -3.53
C LYS A 155 15.40 7.17 -2.12
N LYS A 156 15.78 8.03 -1.17
CA LYS A 156 15.32 7.98 0.22
C LYS A 156 14.24 9.04 0.47
N PHE A 157 13.12 8.60 1.03
CA PHE A 157 12.02 9.44 1.48
C PHE A 157 12.01 9.43 3.00
N LEU A 158 12.03 10.62 3.59
CA LEU A 158 12.14 10.81 5.03
C LEU A 158 10.84 11.37 5.58
N GLU A 159 10.47 10.88 6.77
CA GLU A 159 9.40 11.42 7.60
C GLU A 159 8.03 11.50 6.89
N ILE A 160 7.68 10.45 6.14
CA ILE A 160 6.35 10.33 5.54
C ILE A 160 5.34 10.12 6.67
N LYS A 161 4.30 10.95 6.73
CA LYS A 161 3.24 10.87 7.74
C LYS A 161 1.93 10.52 7.05
N GLU A 162 1.45 9.31 7.26
CA GLU A 162 0.20 8.86 6.65
C GLU A 162 -0.70 8.10 7.63
N PRO A 163 -2.03 8.29 7.52
CA PRO A 163 -2.99 7.47 8.21
C PRO A 163 -3.15 6.12 7.48
N PHE A 164 -3.10 5.03 8.24
CA PHE A 164 -3.43 3.70 7.79
C PHE A 164 -4.76 3.27 8.37
N SER A 165 -5.56 2.56 7.59
CA SER A 165 -6.82 2.00 8.05
C SER A 165 -6.65 0.53 8.42
N CYS A 166 -7.19 0.14 9.58
CA CYS A 166 -7.32 -1.25 10.02
C CYS A 166 -8.79 -1.63 10.09
N ILE A 167 -9.11 -2.89 9.81
CA ILE A 167 -10.46 -3.46 9.84
C ILE A 167 -10.45 -4.77 10.63
N LYS A 168 -11.53 -5.06 11.35
CA LYS A 168 -11.73 -6.35 12.02
C LYS A 168 -12.51 -7.30 11.12
N ILE A 169 -11.95 -8.48 10.84
CA ILE A 169 -12.56 -9.54 10.02
C ILE A 169 -12.49 -10.82 10.83
N ASP A 170 -13.64 -11.47 11.05
CA ASP A 170 -13.76 -12.69 11.85
C ASP A 170 -13.11 -12.58 13.24
N GLY A 171 -13.23 -11.40 13.86
CA GLY A 171 -12.66 -11.11 15.18
C GLY A 171 -11.18 -10.70 15.19
N LEU A 172 -10.49 -10.77 14.05
CA LEU A 172 -9.07 -10.44 13.90
C LEU A 172 -8.89 -9.08 13.25
N TRP A 173 -8.08 -8.20 13.85
CA TRP A 173 -7.68 -6.95 13.20
C TRP A 173 -6.73 -7.22 12.03
N LYS A 174 -6.93 -6.51 10.92
CA LYS A 174 -6.08 -6.55 9.72
C LYS A 174 -5.79 -5.13 9.23
N VAL A 175 -4.64 -4.94 8.61
CA VAL A 175 -4.32 -3.70 7.89
C VAL A 175 -5.06 -3.72 6.54
N ARG A 176 -5.70 -2.62 6.16
CA ARG A 176 -6.37 -2.55 4.85
C ARG A 176 -5.35 -2.43 3.73
N TRP A 177 -5.54 -3.23 2.68
CA TRP A 177 -4.69 -3.21 1.48
C TRP A 177 -4.59 -1.84 0.83
N LEU A 178 -5.71 -1.10 0.75
CA LEU A 178 -5.73 0.30 0.34
C LEU A 178 -5.88 1.17 1.61
N PRO A 179 -4.84 1.90 2.03
CA PRO A 179 -4.84 2.63 3.32
C PRO A 179 -5.96 3.67 3.45
N ARG A 180 -6.49 4.17 2.33
CA ARG A 180 -7.44 5.31 2.24
C ARG A 180 -8.88 4.96 1.86
N GLN A 181 -9.20 3.68 1.66
CA GLN A 181 -10.59 3.27 1.42
C GLN A 181 -11.36 3.11 2.72
#